data_AF-A0A2V8BUI7-F1
#
_entry.id   AF-A0A2V8BUI7-F1
#
_cell.length_a   1.000
_cell.length_b   1.000
_cell.length_c   1.000
_cell.angle_alpha   90.00
_cell.angle_beta   90.00
_cell.angle_gamma   90.00
#
_symmetry.space_group_name_H-M   'P 1'
#
loop_
_entity.id
_entity.type
_entity.pdbx_description
1 polymer ?
#
loop_
_entity_poly.entity_id
_entity_poly.type
_entity_poly.pdbx_seq_one_letter_code
_entity_poly.pdbx_strand_id
1 'polypeptide(L)'
;MALLVAMMAMLLMTALGAALVLTTSSEAIIAGNFRNSIEGLYAAEAVLERSLDDLQTLPGWNPVLNGLLQSAFVDGAPGGSRTLSDGSAIDLGQAINMANCRKITACSTTDLDAVTADRPWGANNPRWRLYAYGRLSDMMPAGAINSPYYVMVMVGDDASENDDNPLLDGIGPGNPGAGILVLRAEAFGPRGAHTAIELTVARIDAAELESARAGVRVLSWRAVR
;
A
#
# COMPACT_ATOMS: atom_id res chain seq x y z
N MET A 1 -11.13 19.66 62.23
CA MET A 1 -9.81 19.74 61.55
C MET A 1 -9.38 18.41 60.95
N ALA A 2 -9.32 17.30 61.71
CA ALA A 2 -8.93 15.99 61.17
C ALA A 2 -9.74 15.53 59.95
N LEU A 3 -11.06 15.78 59.94
CA LEU A 3 -11.95 15.37 58.85
C LEU A 3 -11.69 16.16 57.54
N LEU A 4 -11.34 17.44 57.64
CA LEU A 4 -10.96 18.26 56.48
C LEU A 4 -9.64 17.77 55.87
N VAL A 5 -8.65 17.47 56.72
CA VAL A 5 -7.36 16.92 56.28
C VAL A 5 -7.56 15.56 55.60
N ALA A 6 -8.41 14.69 56.16
CA ALA A 6 -8.74 13.40 55.56
C ALA A 6 -9.45 13.55 54.20
N MET A 7 -10.41 14.48 54.07
CA MET A 7 -11.05 14.77 52.79
C MET A 7 -10.07 15.31 51.74
N MET A 8 -9.21 16.25 52.12
CA MET A 8 -8.19 16.79 51.22
C MET A 8 -7.20 15.71 50.77
N ALA A 9 -6.77 14.83 51.67
CA ALA A 9 -5.91 13.71 51.34
C ALA A 9 -6.58 12.71 50.39
N MET A 10 -7.85 12.37 50.62
CA MET A 10 -8.61 11.50 49.71
C MET A 10 -8.76 12.13 48.32
N LEU A 11 -9.09 13.42 48.24
CA LEU A 11 -9.16 14.15 46.97
C LEU A 11 -7.83 14.12 46.22
N LEU A 12 -6.72 14.40 46.90
CA LEU A 12 -5.39 14.34 46.30
C LEU A 12 -5.05 12.93 45.78
N MET A 13 -5.34 11.89 46.55
CA MET A 13 -5.10 10.50 46.13
C MET A 13 -5.97 10.11 44.92
N THR A 14 -7.23 10.55 44.87
CA THR A 14 -8.09 10.31 43.69
C THR A 14 -7.60 11.05 42.46
N ALA A 15 -7.13 12.30 42.61
CA ALA A 15 -6.58 13.08 41.51
C ALA A 15 -5.28 12.46 40.96
N LEU A 16 -4.38 12.01 41.84
CA LEU A 16 -3.17 11.28 41.47
C LEU A 16 -3.48 9.95 40.77
N GLY A 17 -4.44 9.20 41.30
CA GLY A 17 -4.90 7.95 40.67
C GLY A 17 -5.48 8.17 39.28
N ALA A 18 -6.35 9.18 39.11
CA ALA A 18 -6.92 9.52 37.81
C ALA A 18 -5.84 9.99 36.81
N ALA A 19 -4.90 10.82 37.26
CA ALA A 19 -3.79 11.28 36.42
C ALA A 19 -2.92 10.11 35.94
N LEU A 20 -2.56 9.18 36.82
CA LEU A 20 -1.77 8.00 36.47
C LEU A 20 -2.49 7.12 35.43
N VAL A 21 -3.80 6.89 35.61
CA VAL A 21 -4.61 6.10 34.67
C VAL A 21 -4.67 6.77 33.30
N LEU A 22 -4.90 8.09 33.25
CA LEU A 22 -4.94 8.83 31.98
C LEU A 22 -3.59 8.80 31.26
N THR A 23 -2.48 9.02 31.96
CA THR A 23 -1.14 8.95 31.36
C THR A 23 -0.85 7.53 30.84
N THR A 24 -1.07 6.51 31.66
CA THR A 24 -0.78 5.11 31.28
C THR A 24 -1.64 4.66 30.10
N SER A 25 -2.93 5.02 30.08
CA SER A 25 -3.82 4.69 28.97
C SER A 25 -3.42 5.40 27.68
N SER A 26 -2.99 6.66 27.77
CA SER A 26 -2.51 7.43 26.61
C SER A 26 -1.24 6.82 26.04
N GLU A 27 -0.27 6.45 26.88
CA GLU A 27 0.95 5.76 26.46
C GLU A 27 0.66 4.40 25.81
N ALA A 28 -0.28 3.63 26.37
CA ALA A 28 -0.68 2.34 25.80
C ALA A 28 -1.31 2.50 24.40
N ILE A 29 -2.14 3.54 24.21
CA ILE A 29 -2.74 3.86 22.91
C ILE A 29 -1.66 4.29 21.91
N ILE A 30 -0.75 5.19 22.31
CA ILE A 30 0.35 5.66 21.44
C ILE A 30 1.24 4.49 21.04
N ALA A 31 1.66 3.66 22.00
CA ALA A 31 2.48 2.49 21.72
C ALA A 31 1.74 1.48 20.82
N GLY A 32 0.43 1.33 20.99
CA GLY A 32 -0.41 0.51 20.11
C GLY A 32 -0.45 1.04 18.68
N ASN A 33 -0.69 2.34 18.49
CA ASN A 33 -0.73 2.96 17.17
C ASN A 33 0.63 2.93 16.47
N PHE A 34 1.71 3.15 17.23
CA PHE A 34 3.07 3.05 16.72
C PHE A 34 3.38 1.64 16.22
N ARG A 35 3.10 0.60 17.02
CA ARG A 35 3.29 -0.80 16.60
C ARG A 35 2.48 -1.13 15.35
N ASN A 36 1.21 -0.73 15.31
CA ASN A 36 0.36 -0.94 14.14
C ASN A 36 0.98 -0.25 12.91
N SER A 37 1.39 1.02 13.00
CA SER A 37 1.98 1.74 11.86
C SER A 37 3.25 1.06 11.31
N ILE A 38 4.14 0.60 12.20
CA ILE A 38 5.35 -0.12 11.81
C ILE A 38 5.02 -1.47 11.17
N GLU A 39 4.10 -2.25 11.75
CA GLU A 39 3.67 -3.51 11.15
C GLU A 39 3.02 -3.31 9.78
N GLY A 40 2.23 -2.24 9.62
CA GLY A 40 1.62 -1.88 8.33
C GLY A 40 2.66 -1.51 7.27
N LEU A 41 3.76 -0.86 7.66
CA LEU A 41 4.88 -0.59 6.75
C LEU A 41 5.52 -1.90 6.28
N TYR A 42 5.87 -2.79 7.21
CA TYR A 42 6.44 -4.09 6.87
C TYR A 42 5.48 -4.96 6.05
N ALA A 43 4.17 -4.89 6.31
CA ALA A 43 3.16 -5.58 5.54
C ALA A 43 3.12 -5.08 4.08
N ALA A 44 3.17 -3.76 3.88
CA ALA A 44 3.20 -3.17 2.55
C ALA A 44 4.50 -3.51 1.80
N GLU A 45 5.66 -3.50 2.48
CA GLU A 45 6.93 -3.92 1.88
C GLU A 45 6.94 -5.40 1.51
N ALA A 46 6.44 -6.27 2.39
CA ALA A 46 6.40 -7.71 2.14
C ALA A 46 5.61 -8.08 0.88
N VAL A 47 4.46 -7.44 0.65
CA VAL A 47 3.67 -7.69 -0.57
C VAL A 47 4.32 -7.09 -1.82
N LEU A 48 5.07 -5.99 -1.69
CA LEU A 48 5.88 -5.45 -2.80
C LEU A 48 6.96 -6.44 -3.20
N GLU A 49 7.77 -6.91 -2.25
CA GLU A 49 8.85 -7.87 -2.53
C GLU A 49 8.33 -9.14 -3.19
N ARG A 50 7.20 -9.66 -2.72
CA ARG A 50 6.52 -10.80 -3.37
C ARG A 50 6.07 -10.47 -4.80
N SER A 51 5.56 -9.26 -5.02
CA SER A 51 5.12 -8.82 -6.35
C SER A 51 6.29 -8.62 -7.31
N LEU A 52 7.45 -8.15 -6.83
CA LEU A 52 8.67 -8.03 -7.63
C LEU A 52 9.15 -9.41 -8.10
N ASP A 53 9.08 -10.41 -7.22
CA ASP A 53 9.40 -11.81 -7.55
C ASP A 53 8.47 -12.37 -8.64
N ASP A 54 7.18 -11.99 -8.66
CA ASP A 54 6.30 -12.35 -9.77
C ASP A 54 6.66 -11.59 -11.06
N LEU A 55 6.91 -10.28 -10.97
CA LEU A 55 7.16 -9.42 -12.15
C LEU A 55 8.42 -9.82 -12.93
N GLN A 56 9.49 -10.27 -12.26
CA GLN A 56 10.72 -10.74 -12.92
C GLN A 56 10.49 -12.00 -13.78
N THR A 57 9.43 -12.77 -13.53
CA THR A 57 9.12 -13.97 -14.33
C THR A 57 8.38 -13.63 -15.63
N LEU A 58 7.89 -12.40 -15.77
CA LEU A 58 7.07 -12.02 -16.91
C LEU A 58 7.92 -11.57 -18.11
N PRO A 59 7.58 -12.02 -19.32
CA PRO A 59 8.30 -11.61 -20.54
C PRO A 59 8.10 -10.14 -20.88
N GLY A 60 7.05 -9.50 -20.37
CA GLY A 60 6.73 -8.09 -20.55
C GLY A 60 5.67 -7.64 -19.56
N TRP A 61 5.51 -6.32 -19.41
CA TRP A 61 4.65 -5.73 -18.37
C TRP A 61 3.30 -5.20 -18.87
N ASN A 62 3.10 -5.10 -20.19
CA ASN A 62 1.82 -4.67 -20.77
C ASN A 62 0.59 -5.44 -20.27
N PRO A 63 0.62 -6.79 -20.09
CA PRO A 63 -0.51 -7.52 -19.52
C PRO A 63 -0.85 -7.13 -18.08
N VAL A 64 0.11 -6.63 -17.31
CA VAL A 64 -0.11 -6.13 -15.95
C VAL A 64 -0.69 -4.72 -16.01
N LEU A 65 -0.13 -3.84 -16.85
CA LEU A 65 -0.57 -2.45 -17.05
C LEU A 65 -1.99 -2.33 -17.61
N ASN A 66 -2.44 -3.28 -18.42
CA ASN A 66 -3.81 -3.32 -18.92
C ASN A 66 -4.76 -4.16 -18.03
N GLY A 67 -4.23 -4.76 -16.95
CA GLY A 67 -4.99 -5.54 -15.96
C GLY A 67 -5.45 -6.92 -16.43
N LEU A 68 -4.89 -7.45 -17.52
CA LEU A 68 -5.18 -8.81 -18.00
C LEU A 68 -4.47 -9.89 -17.20
N LEU A 69 -3.36 -9.55 -16.53
CA LEU A 69 -2.57 -10.46 -15.72
C LEU A 69 -2.46 -9.95 -14.28
N GLN A 70 -2.69 -10.87 -13.34
CA GLN A 70 -2.56 -10.64 -11.90
C GLN A 70 -1.50 -11.57 -11.32
N SER A 71 -1.05 -11.25 -10.11
CA SER A 71 -0.16 -12.10 -9.32
C SER A 71 -0.83 -13.45 -9.00
N ALA A 72 -0.02 -14.45 -8.67
CA ALA A 72 -0.53 -15.69 -8.08
C ALA A 72 -1.12 -15.48 -6.67
N PHE A 73 -0.81 -14.36 -6.02
CA PHE A 73 -1.34 -13.96 -4.72
C PHE A 73 -2.57 -13.06 -4.89
N VAL A 74 -3.72 -13.69 -5.11
CA VAL A 74 -5.04 -13.06 -5.18
C VAL A 74 -6.06 -13.87 -4.38
N ASP A 75 -6.93 -13.19 -3.64
CA ASP A 75 -7.91 -13.85 -2.74
C ASP A 75 -9.35 -13.92 -3.30
N GLY A 76 -9.55 -13.63 -4.59
CA GLY A 76 -10.86 -13.66 -5.21
C GLY A 76 -10.97 -12.77 -6.45
N ALA A 77 -12.10 -12.09 -6.59
CA ALA A 77 -12.32 -11.14 -7.68
C ALA A 77 -11.60 -9.80 -7.43
N PRO A 78 -11.16 -9.10 -8.48
CA PRO A 78 -10.39 -7.85 -8.37
C PRO A 78 -11.29 -6.64 -8.06
N GLY A 79 -11.91 -6.68 -6.89
CA GLY A 79 -12.88 -5.69 -6.43
C GLY A 79 -13.73 -6.19 -5.26
N GLY A 80 -14.61 -5.31 -4.79
CA GLY A 80 -15.59 -5.60 -3.75
C GLY A 80 -15.02 -5.53 -2.33
N SER A 81 -15.89 -5.84 -1.37
CA SER A 81 -15.58 -5.71 0.05
C SER A 81 -14.78 -6.89 0.60
N ARG A 82 -13.89 -6.60 1.56
CA ARG A 82 -13.12 -7.59 2.33
C ARG A 82 -13.24 -7.29 3.81
N THR A 83 -13.55 -8.30 4.60
CA THR A 83 -13.62 -8.19 6.06
C THR A 83 -12.23 -8.37 6.67
N LEU A 84 -11.77 -7.38 7.44
CA LEU A 84 -10.49 -7.41 8.15
C LEU A 84 -10.58 -8.28 9.41
N SER A 85 -9.43 -8.54 10.05
CA SER A 85 -9.35 -9.38 11.25
C SER A 85 -10.10 -8.81 12.46
N ASP A 86 -10.32 -7.49 12.50
CA ASP A 86 -11.05 -6.81 13.57
C ASP A 86 -12.56 -6.70 13.30
N GLY A 87 -13.05 -7.30 12.20
CA GLY A 87 -14.44 -7.27 11.78
C GLY A 87 -14.83 -6.02 10.97
N SER A 88 -13.95 -5.03 10.83
CA SER A 88 -14.16 -3.92 9.90
C SER A 88 -14.07 -4.39 8.45
N ALA A 89 -14.43 -3.53 7.50
CA ALA A 89 -14.41 -3.86 6.08
C ALA A 89 -13.69 -2.79 5.26
N ILE A 90 -12.97 -3.23 4.22
CA ILE A 90 -12.42 -2.39 3.16
C ILE A 90 -13.15 -2.71 1.86
N ASP A 91 -13.17 -1.78 0.91
CA ASP A 91 -13.62 -2.02 -0.46
C ASP A 91 -12.47 -1.76 -1.42
N LEU A 92 -12.07 -2.79 -2.17
CA LEU A 92 -10.91 -2.72 -3.06
C LEU A 92 -11.16 -1.74 -4.21
N GLY A 93 -12.40 -1.62 -4.69
CA GLY A 93 -12.75 -0.65 -5.72
C GLY A 93 -12.62 0.78 -5.23
N GLN A 94 -13.05 1.06 -3.98
CA GLN A 94 -12.85 2.36 -3.35
C GLN A 94 -11.36 2.68 -3.15
N ALA A 95 -10.54 1.71 -2.73
CA ALA A 95 -9.10 1.90 -2.58
C ALA A 95 -8.42 2.26 -3.92
N ILE A 96 -8.76 1.52 -4.99
CA ILE A 96 -8.26 1.79 -6.35
C ILE A 96 -8.70 3.19 -6.83
N ASN A 97 -9.96 3.56 -6.62
CA ASN A 97 -10.47 4.88 -7.01
C ASN A 97 -9.81 6.01 -6.20
N MET A 98 -9.49 5.76 -4.92
CA MET A 98 -8.78 6.73 -4.08
C MET A 98 -7.38 7.00 -4.61
N ALA A 99 -6.64 5.95 -4.99
CA ALA A 99 -5.32 6.09 -5.62
C ALA A 99 -5.40 6.76 -7.00
N ASN A 100 -6.45 6.48 -7.77
CA ASN A 100 -6.61 6.97 -9.13
C ASN A 100 -7.17 8.40 -9.26
N CYS A 101 -8.05 8.82 -8.37
CA CYS A 101 -8.67 10.14 -8.50
C CYS A 101 -9.10 10.78 -7.17
N ARG A 102 -8.67 10.21 -6.03
CA ARG A 102 -9.07 10.67 -4.68
C ARG A 102 -10.59 10.68 -4.45
N LYS A 103 -11.29 9.76 -5.11
CA LYS A 103 -12.74 9.55 -4.93
C LYS A 103 -13.00 8.10 -4.51
N ILE A 104 -14.13 7.87 -3.87
CA ILE A 104 -14.61 6.52 -3.58
C ILE A 104 -15.49 5.95 -4.72
N THR A 105 -15.93 6.80 -5.64
CA THR A 105 -16.69 6.42 -6.84
C THR A 105 -15.76 6.16 -8.02
N ALA A 106 -16.23 5.44 -9.03
CA ALA A 106 -15.48 5.19 -10.26
C ALA A 106 -14.92 6.49 -10.87
N CYS A 107 -13.64 6.47 -11.23
CA CYS A 107 -12.98 7.61 -11.86
C CYS A 107 -13.35 7.70 -13.35
N SER A 108 -13.74 8.89 -13.81
CA SER A 108 -13.87 9.18 -15.25
C SER A 108 -12.50 9.40 -15.91
N THR A 109 -12.42 9.38 -17.23
CA THR A 109 -11.18 9.73 -17.95
C THR A 109 -10.66 11.12 -17.57
N THR A 110 -11.55 12.11 -17.44
CA THR A 110 -11.20 13.46 -16.98
C THR A 110 -10.63 13.45 -15.56
N ASP A 111 -11.17 12.61 -14.67
CA ASP A 111 -10.64 12.49 -13.31
C ASP A 111 -9.25 11.86 -13.29
N LEU A 112 -9.03 10.88 -14.16
CA LEU A 112 -7.76 10.20 -14.29
C LEU A 112 -6.69 11.13 -14.92
N ASP A 113 -7.07 11.98 -15.88
CA ASP A 113 -6.20 12.97 -16.54
C ASP A 113 -6.04 14.27 -15.74
N ALA A 114 -6.71 14.41 -14.60
CA ALA A 114 -6.67 15.64 -13.83
C ALA A 114 -5.24 15.95 -13.34
N VAL A 115 -4.75 17.13 -13.69
CA VAL A 115 -3.47 17.66 -13.20
C VAL A 115 -3.67 18.14 -11.75
N THR A 116 -3.02 17.47 -10.82
CA THR A 116 -3.04 17.79 -9.38
C THR A 116 -1.62 17.83 -8.81
N ALA A 117 -1.47 18.27 -7.56
CA ALA A 117 -0.16 18.31 -6.90
C ALA A 117 0.53 16.93 -6.85
N ASP A 118 -0.24 15.86 -6.66
CA ASP A 118 0.28 14.49 -6.58
C ASP A 118 0.37 13.79 -7.94
N ARG A 119 -0.40 14.28 -8.91
CA ARG A 119 -0.54 13.71 -10.25
C ARG A 119 -0.42 14.83 -11.31
N PRO A 120 0.76 15.44 -11.49
CA PRO A 120 0.94 16.59 -12.37
C PRO A 120 1.05 16.26 -13.88
N TRP A 121 0.97 14.99 -14.28
CA TRP A 121 1.39 14.54 -15.62
C TRP A 121 0.25 14.36 -16.63
N GLY A 122 -0.98 14.70 -16.27
CA GLY A 122 -2.11 14.66 -17.20
C GLY A 122 -2.40 13.24 -17.70
N ALA A 123 -2.30 13.03 -19.01
CA ALA A 123 -2.52 11.73 -19.65
C ALA A 123 -1.54 10.65 -19.14
N ASN A 124 -0.30 11.03 -18.83
CA ASN A 124 0.73 10.15 -18.25
C ASN A 124 0.59 9.96 -16.73
N ASN A 125 -0.52 10.39 -16.13
CA ASN A 125 -0.80 10.04 -14.74
C ASN A 125 -0.99 8.51 -14.61
N PRO A 126 -0.28 7.85 -13.67
CA PRO A 126 -0.42 6.42 -13.47
C PRO A 126 -1.87 5.98 -13.32
N ARG A 127 -2.22 4.91 -14.03
CA ARG A 127 -3.51 4.22 -13.95
C ARG A 127 -3.34 3.01 -13.04
N TRP A 128 -3.62 3.20 -11.76
CA TRP A 128 -3.49 2.15 -10.77
C TRP A 128 -4.47 1.01 -11.05
N ARG A 129 -3.93 -0.18 -11.30
CA ARG A 129 -4.68 -1.42 -11.47
C ARG A 129 -4.26 -2.44 -10.44
N LEU A 130 -5.23 -3.15 -9.89
CA LEU A 130 -5.00 -4.16 -8.85
C LEU A 130 -4.27 -5.38 -9.42
N TYR A 131 -3.12 -5.71 -8.82
CA TYR A 131 -2.24 -6.79 -9.28
C TYR A 131 -2.13 -7.95 -8.29
N ALA A 132 -1.90 -7.67 -7.01
CA ALA A 132 -1.79 -8.69 -5.95
C ALA A 132 -2.61 -8.24 -4.74
N TYR A 133 -3.28 -9.15 -4.04
CA TYR A 133 -4.09 -8.80 -2.87
C TYR A 133 -4.52 -10.02 -2.06
N GLY A 134 -4.61 -9.84 -0.75
CA GLY A 134 -5.08 -10.87 0.16
C GLY A 134 -4.67 -10.58 1.60
N ARG A 135 -4.94 -11.53 2.51
CA ARG A 135 -4.42 -11.45 3.88
C ARG A 135 -2.93 -11.77 3.86
N LEU A 136 -2.12 -10.99 4.57
CA LEU A 136 -0.68 -11.22 4.63
C LEU A 136 -0.32 -12.61 5.21
N SER A 137 -1.17 -13.12 6.10
CA SER A 137 -1.07 -14.47 6.66
C SER A 137 -1.19 -15.59 5.62
N ASP A 138 -1.80 -15.32 4.46
CA ASP A 138 -2.01 -16.29 3.39
C ASP A 138 -0.89 -16.26 2.33
N MET A 139 0.10 -15.36 2.47
CA MET A 139 1.21 -15.21 1.51
C MET A 139 2.20 -16.39 1.58
N MET A 140 2.25 -17.09 2.71
CA MET A 140 3.08 -18.26 2.97
C MET A 140 2.24 -19.41 3.53
N PRO A 141 2.76 -20.65 3.55
CA PRO A 141 2.05 -21.77 4.17
C PRO A 141 1.55 -21.45 5.58
N ALA A 142 0.40 -22.03 5.93
CA ALA A 142 -0.34 -21.71 7.14
C ALA A 142 0.56 -21.74 8.40
N GLY A 143 0.51 -20.65 9.18
CA GLY A 143 1.26 -20.51 10.42
C GLY A 143 2.68 -19.94 10.28
N ALA A 144 3.19 -19.72 9.06
CA ALA A 144 4.49 -19.08 8.85
C ALA A 144 4.46 -17.56 9.12
N ILE A 145 3.33 -16.90 8.83
CA ILE A 145 3.13 -15.47 9.04
C ILE A 145 1.96 -15.28 10.02
N ASN A 146 2.20 -14.56 11.10
CA ASN A 146 1.17 -14.13 12.04
C ASN A 146 0.99 -12.61 11.96
N SER A 147 0.15 -12.18 11.01
CA SER A 147 -0.20 -10.76 10.85
C SER A 147 -1.70 -10.60 10.54
N PRO A 148 -2.39 -9.62 11.17
CA PRO A 148 -3.78 -9.30 10.90
C PRO A 148 -3.98 -8.47 9.62
N TYR A 149 -2.91 -8.04 8.96
CA TYR A 149 -3.00 -7.11 7.84
C TYR A 149 -3.58 -7.75 6.58
N TYR A 150 -4.46 -7.00 5.93
CA TYR A 150 -4.83 -7.20 4.54
C TYR A 150 -3.95 -6.29 3.68
N VAL A 151 -3.41 -6.82 2.59
CA VAL A 151 -2.49 -6.10 1.72
C VAL A 151 -2.98 -6.11 0.29
N MET A 152 -2.66 -5.07 -0.46
CA MET A 152 -2.87 -5.01 -1.90
C MET A 152 -1.73 -4.29 -2.58
N VAL A 153 -1.46 -4.67 -3.81
CA VAL A 153 -0.52 -4.02 -4.72
C VAL A 153 -1.27 -3.62 -5.97
N MET A 154 -1.11 -2.35 -6.32
CA MET A 154 -1.53 -1.79 -7.59
C MET A 154 -0.29 -1.54 -8.44
N VAL A 155 -0.43 -1.71 -9.74
CA VAL A 155 0.59 -1.39 -10.73
C VAL A 155 0.05 -0.29 -11.62
N GLY A 156 0.92 0.65 -11.96
CA GLY A 156 0.66 1.70 -12.92
C GLY A 156 1.87 1.91 -13.80
N ASP A 157 1.61 2.53 -14.92
CA ASP A 157 2.67 2.99 -15.80
C ASP A 157 3.37 4.21 -15.19
N ASP A 158 4.65 4.40 -15.52
CA ASP A 158 5.40 5.50 -14.97
C ASP A 158 5.15 6.82 -15.73
N ALA A 159 5.39 7.94 -15.07
CA ALA A 159 5.02 9.25 -15.62
C ALA A 159 6.12 9.92 -16.47
N SER A 160 7.28 9.26 -16.64
CA SER A 160 8.38 9.73 -17.48
C SER A 160 8.23 9.34 -18.96
N GLU A 161 7.26 8.48 -19.24
CA GLU A 161 6.73 8.15 -20.57
C GLU A 161 6.40 9.38 -21.42
N ASN A 162 6.46 9.24 -22.74
CA ASN A 162 6.20 10.33 -23.68
C ASN A 162 5.19 9.99 -24.79
N ASP A 163 4.35 8.96 -24.58
CA ASP A 163 3.39 8.47 -25.56
C ASP A 163 1.91 8.70 -25.17
N ASP A 164 1.65 9.30 -24.01
CA ASP A 164 0.30 9.59 -23.47
C ASP A 164 -0.58 8.33 -23.28
N ASN A 165 0.02 7.15 -23.13
CA ASN A 165 -0.69 5.89 -23.02
C ASN A 165 -0.34 5.08 -21.77
N PRO A 166 -0.98 5.37 -20.62
CA PRO A 166 -0.63 4.76 -19.34
C PRO A 166 -1.07 3.29 -19.17
N LEU A 167 -1.45 2.63 -20.26
CA LEU A 167 -1.85 1.22 -20.30
C LEU A 167 -0.83 0.33 -21.02
N LEU A 168 0.21 0.93 -21.61
CA LEU A 168 1.28 0.22 -22.32
C LEU A 168 2.60 0.85 -21.89
N ASP A 169 3.55 0.01 -21.54
CA ASP A 169 4.93 0.42 -21.33
C ASP A 169 5.49 0.97 -22.65
N GLY A 170 6.22 2.07 -22.53
CA GLY A 170 6.85 2.76 -23.63
C GLY A 170 7.83 1.88 -24.37
N ILE A 171 8.00 2.16 -25.67
CA ILE A 171 8.84 1.34 -26.53
C ILE A 171 10.04 2.14 -27.04
N GLY A 172 11.22 1.57 -26.84
CA GLY A 172 12.45 1.98 -27.51
C GLY A 172 13.22 3.10 -26.83
N PRO A 173 14.44 3.40 -27.31
CA PRO A 173 15.41 4.26 -26.61
C PRO A 173 15.03 5.74 -26.55
N GLY A 174 13.95 6.15 -27.22
CA GLY A 174 13.44 7.52 -27.21
C GLY A 174 12.35 7.76 -26.16
N ASN A 175 11.86 6.71 -25.50
CA ASN A 175 10.89 6.82 -24.41
C ASN A 175 11.63 6.67 -23.07
N PRO A 176 11.65 7.70 -22.19
CA PRO A 176 12.35 7.65 -20.91
C PRO A 176 11.77 6.62 -19.92
N GLY A 177 10.48 6.30 -20.07
CA GLY A 177 9.74 5.37 -19.22
C GLY A 177 9.85 3.91 -19.66
N ALA A 178 10.40 3.64 -20.84
CA ALA A 178 10.46 2.29 -21.38
C ALA A 178 11.14 1.30 -20.41
N GLY A 179 10.42 0.27 -20.02
CA GLY A 179 10.86 -0.74 -19.07
C GLY A 179 10.83 -0.27 -17.62
N ILE A 180 10.03 0.74 -17.28
CA ILE A 180 9.83 1.26 -15.93
C ILE A 180 8.35 1.07 -15.54
N LEU A 181 8.12 0.72 -14.27
CA LEU A 181 6.78 0.69 -13.68
C LEU A 181 6.76 1.39 -12.35
N VAL A 182 5.56 1.80 -11.95
CA VAL A 182 5.27 2.16 -10.58
C VAL A 182 4.37 1.13 -9.92
N LEU A 183 4.72 0.73 -8.70
CA LEU A 183 3.90 -0.10 -7.83
C LEU A 183 3.44 0.74 -6.65
N ARG A 184 2.20 0.53 -6.22
CA ARG A 184 1.65 1.10 -4.99
C ARG A 184 1.11 -0.02 -4.13
N ALA A 185 1.74 -0.23 -2.99
CA ALA A 185 1.25 -1.16 -1.99
C ALA A 185 0.47 -0.43 -0.91
N GLU A 186 -0.66 -1.01 -0.51
CA GLU A 186 -1.44 -0.56 0.61
C GLU A 186 -1.69 -1.70 1.59
N ALA A 187 -1.48 -1.43 2.88
CA ALA A 187 -1.70 -2.36 3.97
C ALA A 187 -2.77 -1.81 4.91
N PHE A 188 -3.80 -2.60 5.17
CA PHE A 188 -4.94 -2.29 6.01
C PHE A 188 -4.95 -3.22 7.22
N GLY A 189 -4.91 -2.63 8.41
CA GLY A 189 -4.82 -3.36 9.67
C GLY A 189 -5.90 -2.96 10.68
N PRO A 190 -5.83 -3.53 11.89
CA PRO A 190 -6.81 -3.31 12.93
C PRO A 190 -6.96 -1.83 13.31
N ARG A 191 -8.19 -1.45 13.68
CA ARG A 191 -8.55 -0.10 14.15
C ARG A 191 -8.28 1.00 13.11
N GLY A 192 -8.42 0.68 11.83
CA GLY A 192 -8.23 1.62 10.73
C GLY A 192 -6.76 1.97 10.46
N ALA A 193 -5.81 1.13 10.89
CA ALA A 193 -4.42 1.29 10.50
C ALA A 193 -4.31 1.14 8.97
N HIS A 194 -3.69 2.13 8.33
CA HIS A 194 -3.49 2.15 6.89
C HIS A 194 -2.11 2.72 6.58
N THR A 195 -1.34 2.00 5.78
CA THR A 195 -0.04 2.44 5.28
C THR A 195 0.00 2.24 3.78
N ALA A 196 0.49 3.24 3.05
CA ALA A 196 0.69 3.16 1.61
C ALA A 196 2.16 3.45 1.26
N ILE A 197 2.72 2.67 0.33
CA ILE A 197 4.09 2.81 -0.18
C ILE A 197 4.03 2.81 -1.70
N GLU A 198 4.85 3.63 -2.34
CA GLU A 198 5.08 3.60 -3.77
C GLU A 198 6.53 3.26 -4.09
N LEU A 199 6.70 2.44 -5.12
CA LEU A 199 7.98 1.95 -5.60
C LEU A 199 8.06 2.18 -7.10
N THR A 200 9.15 2.77 -7.58
CA THR A 200 9.46 2.80 -9.02
C THR A 200 10.49 1.73 -9.30
N VAL A 201 10.25 0.91 -10.32
CA VAL A 201 11.15 -0.19 -10.68
C VAL A 201 11.47 -0.18 -12.16
N ALA A 202 12.68 -0.59 -12.50
CA ALA A 202 13.11 -0.83 -13.87
C ALA A 202 13.32 -2.32 -14.12
N ARG A 203 12.97 -2.77 -15.32
CA ARG A 203 13.36 -4.08 -15.84
C ARG A 203 14.87 -4.05 -16.11
N ILE A 204 15.55 -5.12 -15.73
CA ILE A 204 16.93 -5.38 -16.12
C ILE A 204 16.95 -6.62 -17.01
N ASP A 205 17.54 -6.50 -18.19
CA ASP A 205 17.65 -7.63 -19.11
C ASP A 205 18.61 -8.70 -18.56
N ALA A 206 18.31 -9.95 -18.92
CA ALA A 206 19.11 -11.10 -18.51
C ALA A 206 20.59 -10.97 -18.92
N ALA A 207 20.84 -10.31 -20.05
CA ALA A 207 22.19 -10.03 -20.55
C ALA A 207 22.97 -9.05 -19.65
N GLU A 208 22.32 -8.01 -19.12
CA GLU A 208 22.96 -7.06 -18.18
C GLU A 208 23.24 -7.72 -16.83
N LEU A 209 22.42 -8.70 -16.43
CA LEU A 209 22.59 -9.46 -15.20
C LEU A 209 23.54 -10.66 -15.30
N GLU A 210 24.08 -10.97 -16.48
CA GLU A 210 24.79 -12.23 -16.76
C GLU A 210 24.01 -13.46 -16.24
N SER A 211 22.68 -13.41 -16.36
CA SER A 211 21.73 -14.35 -15.76
C SER A 211 20.93 -15.08 -16.81
N ALA A 212 20.34 -16.23 -16.44
CA ALA A 212 19.38 -16.93 -17.28
C ALA A 212 18.00 -16.23 -17.34
N ARG A 213 17.76 -15.21 -16.51
CA ARG A 213 16.47 -14.51 -16.39
C ARG A 213 16.68 -13.01 -16.26
N ALA A 214 15.71 -12.26 -16.77
CA ALA A 214 15.57 -10.83 -16.48
C ALA A 214 15.31 -10.62 -14.98
N GLY A 215 15.64 -9.43 -14.49
CA GLY A 215 15.41 -9.04 -13.11
C GLY A 215 14.69 -7.71 -13.00
N VAL A 216 14.50 -7.27 -11.77
CA VAL A 216 13.86 -6.00 -11.45
C VAL A 216 14.75 -5.21 -10.49
N ARG A 217 14.98 -3.93 -10.80
CA ARG A 217 15.74 -3.00 -9.96
C ARG A 217 14.84 -1.93 -9.42
N VAL A 218 14.92 -1.70 -8.11
CA VAL A 218 14.26 -0.56 -7.48
C VAL A 218 15.02 0.72 -7.85
N LEU A 219 14.31 1.68 -8.44
CA LEU A 219 14.82 3.03 -8.73
C LEU A 219 14.48 4.02 -7.61
N SER A 220 13.29 3.90 -7.02
CA SER A 220 12.84 4.78 -5.94
C SER A 220 11.85 4.08 -5.02
N TRP A 221 11.83 4.51 -3.75
CA TRP A 221 10.91 4.05 -2.71
C TRP A 221 10.42 5.26 -1.93
N ARG A 222 9.10 5.33 -1.67
CA ARG A 222 8.53 6.37 -0.80
C ARG A 222 7.31 5.87 -0.05
N ALA A 223 7.18 6.29 1.21
CA ALA A 223 5.91 6.21 1.92
C ALA A 223 4.97 7.32 1.41
N VAL A 224 3.70 6.97 1.19
CA VAL A 224 2.63 7.91 0.84
C VAL A 224 1.86 8.26 2.11
N ARG A 225 1.56 9.56 2.30
CA ARG A 225 0.81 10.07 3.44
C ARG A 225 -0.52 10.65 3.00
#